data_AF-A0A9W5EYB7-F1
#
_entry.id   AF-A0A9W5EYB7-F1
#
_cell.length_a   1.000
_cell.length_b   1.000
_cell.length_c   1.000
_cell.angle_alpha   90.00
_cell.angle_beta   90.00
_cell.angle_gamma   90.00
#
_symmetry.space_group_name_H-M   'P 1'
#
loop_
_entity.id
_entity.type
_entity.pdbx_description
1 polymer ?
#
loop_
_entity_poly.entity_id
_entity_poly.type
_entity_poly.pdbx_seq_one_letter_code
_entity_poly.pdbx_strand_id
1 'polypeptide(L)'
;MTNSGVSTLPSDDDDLGLILDQRRRRATEIRAAARAYVRECGRQREVVDLEQWGQHRWRRDGDVKRRIMCDALRDEVASGVPVVDVWQRFEVSGLIARQLIGAQSYGDLYRVLRDNGMPVGFRPADVARWAAEGKIPREDVREIFGMEDSEIDAFISAWLASRGK
;
A
#
# COMPACT_ATOMS: atom_id res chain seq x y z
N MET A 1 -54.04 19.38 -34.95
CA MET A 1 -52.61 19.68 -34.73
C MET A 1 -52.17 18.92 -33.50
N THR A 2 -51.63 17.72 -33.67
CA THR A 2 -51.11 16.86 -32.59
C THR A 2 -49.60 17.06 -32.52
N ASN A 3 -49.12 17.73 -31.48
CA ASN A 3 -47.70 17.86 -31.22
C ASN A 3 -47.26 16.66 -30.37
N SER A 4 -46.71 15.64 -31.02
CA SER A 4 -46.15 14.47 -30.37
C SER A 4 -44.84 14.85 -29.68
N GLY A 5 -44.78 14.59 -28.38
CA GLY A 5 -43.58 14.76 -27.58
C GLY A 5 -42.46 13.82 -28.04
N VAL A 6 -41.29 14.39 -28.29
CA VAL A 6 -40.03 13.63 -28.32
C VAL A 6 -39.58 13.53 -26.87
N SER A 7 -39.90 12.40 -26.25
CA SER A 7 -39.26 11.98 -25.00
C SER A 7 -37.94 11.33 -25.39
N THR A 8 -36.86 12.09 -25.31
CA THR A 8 -35.50 11.56 -25.47
C THR A 8 -35.22 10.66 -24.27
N LEU A 9 -35.41 9.36 -24.43
CA LEU A 9 -34.95 8.38 -23.46
C LEU A 9 -33.42 8.44 -23.42
N PRO A 10 -32.78 8.49 -22.23
CA PRO A 10 -31.33 8.39 -22.13
C PRO A 10 -30.86 7.06 -22.74
N SER A 11 -29.76 7.11 -23.48
CA SER A 11 -29.23 5.93 -24.16
C SER A 11 -28.51 5.02 -23.15
N ASP A 12 -28.63 3.70 -23.31
CA ASP A 12 -27.97 2.71 -22.43
C ASP A 12 -26.43 2.91 -22.36
N ASP A 13 -25.83 3.55 -23.37
CA ASP A 13 -24.41 3.92 -23.43
C ASP A 13 -24.04 5.06 -22.44
N ASP A 14 -24.96 5.99 -22.18
CA ASP A 14 -24.75 7.09 -21.21
C ASP A 14 -24.73 6.55 -19.77
N ASP A 15 -25.60 5.59 -19.46
CA ASP A 15 -25.66 4.95 -18.14
C ASP A 15 -24.43 4.07 -17.87
N LEU A 16 -23.93 3.34 -18.88
CA LEU A 16 -22.67 2.59 -18.78
C LEU A 16 -21.48 3.52 -18.54
N GLY A 17 -21.42 4.67 -19.22
CA GLY A 17 -20.39 5.69 -19.02
C GLY A 17 -20.37 6.25 -17.58
N LEU A 18 -21.55 6.56 -17.04
CA LEU A 18 -21.71 7.05 -15.67
C LEU A 18 -21.32 6.00 -14.62
N ILE A 19 -21.70 4.74 -14.82
CA ILE A 19 -21.35 3.63 -13.91
C ILE A 19 -19.83 3.40 -13.90
N LEU A 20 -19.18 3.40 -15.07
CA LEU A 20 -17.73 3.21 -15.18
C LEU A 20 -16.97 4.38 -14.54
N ASP A 21 -17.42 5.62 -14.73
CA ASP A 21 -16.83 6.80 -14.10
C ASP A 21 -16.98 6.76 -12.56
N GLN A 22 -18.16 6.42 -12.05
CA GLN A 22 -18.39 6.24 -10.61
C GLN A 22 -17.50 5.15 -10.01
N ARG A 23 -17.37 4.00 -10.69
CA ARG A 23 -16.46 2.91 -10.29
C ARG A 23 -15.01 3.38 -10.26
N ARG A 24 -14.57 4.11 -11.28
CA ARG A 24 -13.19 4.62 -11.37
C ARG A 24 -12.88 5.65 -10.28
N ARG A 25 -13.80 6.57 -10.01
CA ARG A 25 -13.66 7.56 -8.92
C ARG A 25 -13.56 6.87 -7.57
N ARG A 26 -14.42 5.88 -7.33
CA ARG A 26 -14.38 5.08 -6.10
C ARG A 26 -13.08 4.29 -5.94
N ALA A 27 -12.60 3.64 -7.01
CA ALA A 27 -11.32 2.94 -6.99
C ALA A 27 -10.14 3.90 -6.69
N THR A 28 -10.19 5.12 -7.22
CA THR A 28 -9.17 6.14 -6.97
C THR A 28 -9.21 6.62 -5.52
N GLU A 29 -10.41 6.83 -4.97
CA GLU A 29 -10.60 7.18 -3.56
C GLU A 29 -10.05 6.11 -2.62
N ILE A 30 -10.35 4.84 -2.89
CA ILE A 30 -9.87 3.70 -2.08
C ILE A 30 -8.34 3.58 -2.13
N ARG A 31 -7.72 3.70 -3.31
CA ARG A 31 -6.24 3.70 -3.43
C ARG A 31 -5.59 4.85 -2.69
N ALA A 32 -6.19 6.03 -2.74
CA ALA A 32 -5.71 7.19 -1.99
C ALA A 32 -5.88 6.97 -0.47
N ALA A 33 -7.00 6.39 -0.05
CA ALA A 33 -7.26 6.05 1.34
C ALA A 33 -6.28 4.99 1.86
N ALA A 34 -6.01 3.94 1.09
CA ALA A 34 -5.07 2.89 1.45
C ALA A 34 -3.68 3.44 1.72
N ARG A 35 -3.14 4.29 0.82
CA ARG A 35 -1.84 4.92 1.04
C ARG A 35 -1.83 5.85 2.25
N ALA A 36 -2.91 6.59 2.50
CA ALA A 36 -3.02 7.43 3.68
C ALA A 36 -3.06 6.61 4.98
N TYR A 37 -3.77 5.48 4.98
CA TYR A 37 -3.82 4.55 6.10
C TYR A 37 -2.47 3.88 6.38
N VAL A 38 -1.75 3.43 5.34
CA VAL A 38 -0.40 2.85 5.52
C VAL A 38 0.57 3.88 6.10
N ARG A 39 0.54 5.13 5.61
CA ARG A 39 1.35 6.23 6.19
C ARG A 39 0.99 6.52 7.64
N GLU A 40 -0.28 6.46 7.97
CA GLU A 40 -0.74 6.63 9.35
C GLU A 40 -0.14 5.56 10.25
N CYS A 41 -0.16 4.30 9.82
CA CYS A 41 0.49 3.20 10.56
C CYS A 41 2.00 3.43 10.70
N GLY A 42 2.67 3.89 9.65
CA GLY A 42 4.08 4.29 9.70
C GLY A 42 4.35 5.40 10.71
N ARG A 43 3.49 6.43 10.74
CA ARG A 43 3.61 7.56 11.67
C ARG A 43 3.37 7.17 13.13
N GLN A 44 2.42 6.27 13.39
CA GLN A 44 2.13 5.78 14.75
C GLN A 44 3.08 4.66 15.18
N ARG A 45 3.86 4.10 14.24
CA ARG A 45 4.74 2.93 14.44
C ARG A 45 3.99 1.69 14.94
N GLU A 46 2.72 1.58 14.56
CA GLU A 46 1.85 0.45 14.87
C GLU A 46 0.77 0.30 13.80
N VAL A 47 0.18 -0.89 13.70
CA VAL A 47 -0.99 -1.11 12.84
C VAL A 47 -2.21 -0.50 13.52
N VAL A 48 -2.68 0.62 13.00
CA VAL A 48 -3.86 1.33 13.51
C VAL A 48 -5.13 0.56 13.16
N ASP A 49 -6.12 0.59 14.05
CA ASP A 49 -7.44 0.00 13.78
C ASP A 49 -8.08 0.64 12.53
N LEU A 50 -8.28 -0.18 11.49
CA LEU A 50 -8.77 0.26 10.19
C LEU A 50 -10.20 0.79 10.29
N GLU A 51 -11.03 0.22 11.16
CA GLU A 51 -12.42 0.62 11.31
C GLU A 51 -12.53 1.99 12.00
N GLN A 52 -11.76 2.22 13.06
CA GLN A 52 -11.66 3.53 13.74
C GLN A 52 -11.09 4.59 12.80
N TRP A 53 -10.05 4.25 12.03
CA TRP A 53 -9.50 5.16 11.04
C TRP A 53 -10.53 5.50 9.95
N GLY A 54 -11.25 4.49 9.45
CA GLY A 54 -12.32 4.65 8.47
C GLY A 54 -13.51 5.47 9.01
N GLN A 55 -13.85 5.30 10.30
CA GLN A 55 -14.85 6.13 10.99
C GLN A 55 -14.48 7.61 10.98
N HIS A 56 -13.21 7.93 11.24
CA HIS A 56 -12.75 9.30 11.19
C HIS A 56 -12.76 9.87 9.76
N ARG A 57 -12.23 9.11 8.79
CA ARG A 57 -12.12 9.53 7.39
C ARG A 57 -13.47 9.80 6.75
N TRP A 58 -14.41 8.86 6.89
CA TRP A 58 -15.72 8.91 6.26
C TRP A 58 -16.83 9.28 7.25
N ARG A 59 -16.53 10.17 8.20
CA ARG A 59 -17.48 10.62 9.23
C ARG A 59 -18.78 11.21 8.70
N ARG A 60 -18.79 11.72 7.46
CA ARG A 60 -19.96 12.32 6.80
C ARG A 60 -20.77 11.31 5.98
N ASP A 61 -20.24 10.11 5.78
CA ASP A 61 -20.92 9.04 5.06
C ASP A 61 -21.83 8.27 6.01
N GLY A 62 -23.02 7.91 5.54
CA GLY A 62 -23.93 7.01 6.27
C GLY A 62 -23.30 5.64 6.52
N ASP A 63 -23.75 4.96 7.57
CA ASP A 63 -23.15 3.74 8.10
C ASP A 63 -22.93 2.64 7.05
N VAL A 64 -23.90 2.45 6.16
CA VAL A 64 -23.81 1.47 5.07
C VAL A 64 -22.67 1.81 4.12
N LYS A 65 -22.63 3.04 3.61
CA LYS A 65 -21.56 3.47 2.69
C LYS A 65 -20.20 3.33 3.36
N ARG A 66 -20.09 3.79 4.60
CA ARG A 66 -18.86 3.73 5.38
C ARG A 66 -18.33 2.32 5.55
N ARG A 67 -19.21 1.35 5.88
CA ARG A 67 -18.83 -0.07 5.97
C ARG A 67 -18.24 -0.58 4.65
N ILE A 68 -18.92 -0.34 3.53
CA ILE A 68 -18.43 -0.80 2.22
C ILE A 68 -17.09 -0.13 1.86
N MET A 69 -16.88 1.12 2.28
CA MET A 69 -15.60 1.80 2.08
C MET A 69 -14.48 1.22 2.95
N CYS A 70 -14.76 0.86 4.21
CA CYS A 70 -13.81 0.16 5.07
C CYS A 70 -13.45 -1.23 4.53
N ASP A 71 -14.43 -1.98 4.02
CA ASP A 71 -14.19 -3.30 3.43
C ASP A 71 -13.31 -3.18 2.18
N ALA A 72 -13.64 -2.25 1.28
CA ALA A 72 -12.84 -1.99 0.09
C ALA A 72 -11.41 -1.51 0.43
N LEU A 73 -11.25 -0.72 1.49
CA LEU A 73 -9.94 -0.31 2.00
C LEU A 73 -9.14 -1.52 2.52
N ARG A 74 -9.79 -2.42 3.26
CA ARG A 74 -9.15 -3.63 3.78
C ARG A 74 -8.64 -4.50 2.63
N ASP A 75 -9.46 -4.70 1.60
CA ASP A 75 -9.09 -5.48 0.41
C ASP A 75 -7.93 -4.83 -0.35
N GLU A 76 -7.96 -3.50 -0.52
CA GLU A 76 -6.90 -2.76 -1.18
C GLU A 76 -5.58 -2.83 -0.40
N VAL A 77 -5.61 -2.74 0.93
CA VAL A 77 -4.41 -2.92 1.78
C VAL A 77 -3.88 -4.35 1.69
N ALA A 78 -4.76 -5.34 1.75
CA ALA A 78 -4.41 -6.76 1.65
C ALA A 78 -3.80 -7.14 0.29
N SER A 79 -4.10 -6.40 -0.78
CA SER A 79 -3.40 -6.56 -2.07
C SER A 79 -1.89 -6.29 -1.98
N GLY A 80 -1.45 -5.54 -0.96
CA GLY A 80 -0.07 -5.20 -0.68
C GLY A 80 0.53 -4.10 -1.55
N VAL A 81 -0.09 -3.76 -2.69
CA VAL A 81 0.37 -2.68 -3.58
C VAL A 81 0.55 -1.32 -2.88
N PRO A 82 -0.45 -0.79 -2.15
CA PRO A 82 -0.26 0.48 -1.44
C PRO A 82 0.79 0.38 -0.31
N VAL A 83 0.95 -0.81 0.28
CA VAL A 83 1.91 -1.05 1.36
C VAL A 83 3.34 -0.97 0.84
N VAL A 84 3.63 -1.68 -0.25
CA VAL A 84 4.98 -1.66 -0.85
C VAL A 84 5.32 -0.32 -1.50
N ASP A 85 4.35 0.42 -2.05
CA ASP A 85 4.56 1.78 -2.58
C ASP A 85 5.02 2.76 -1.49
N VAL A 86 4.44 2.66 -0.28
CA VAL A 86 4.82 3.52 0.87
C VAL A 86 6.11 3.03 1.52
N TRP A 87 6.30 1.71 1.63
CA TRP A 87 7.52 1.11 2.18
C TRP A 87 8.76 1.44 1.33
N GLN A 88 8.66 1.38 0.00
CA GLN A 88 9.76 1.73 -0.91
C GLN A 88 10.22 3.19 -0.80
N ARG A 89 9.39 4.06 -0.20
CA ARG A 89 9.70 5.48 0.07
C ARG A 89 10.22 5.72 1.48
N PHE A 90 10.42 4.65 2.27
CA PHE A 90 10.82 4.70 3.67
C PHE A 90 9.82 5.44 4.59
N GLU A 91 8.55 5.50 4.18
CA GLU A 91 7.49 6.15 4.95
C GLU A 91 6.82 5.21 5.96
N VAL A 92 7.11 3.91 5.87
CA VAL A 92 6.67 2.87 6.81
C VAL A 92 7.78 1.83 6.97
N SER A 93 7.97 1.33 8.19
CA SER A 93 8.97 0.31 8.48
C SER A 93 8.62 -1.03 7.81
N GLY A 94 9.64 -1.85 7.55
CA GLY A 94 9.43 -3.21 7.05
C GLY A 94 8.64 -4.09 8.01
N LEU A 95 8.67 -3.80 9.32
CA LEU A 95 7.89 -4.55 10.31
C LEU A 95 6.39 -4.26 10.14
N ILE A 96 6.01 -2.98 10.13
CA ILE A 96 4.61 -2.57 9.96
C ILE A 96 4.10 -2.97 8.58
N ALA A 97 4.91 -2.78 7.52
CA ALA A 97 4.55 -3.21 6.17
C ALA A 97 4.25 -4.71 6.12
N ARG A 98 5.05 -5.56 6.79
CA ARG A 98 4.80 -7.01 6.86
C ARG A 98 3.53 -7.34 7.62
N GLN A 99 3.30 -6.71 8.77
CA GLN A 99 2.10 -6.93 9.57
C GLN A 99 0.82 -6.58 8.81
N LEU A 100 0.82 -5.47 8.06
CA LEU A 100 -0.34 -5.00 7.28
C LEU A 100 -0.83 -6.01 6.23
N ILE A 101 0.06 -6.87 5.71
CA ILE A 101 -0.25 -7.84 4.65
C ILE A 101 -0.09 -9.30 5.10
N GLY A 102 0.21 -9.55 6.37
CA GLY A 102 0.48 -10.89 6.89
C GLY A 102 1.76 -11.55 6.36
N ALA A 103 2.73 -10.76 5.91
CA ALA A 103 4.01 -11.26 5.40
C ALA A 103 4.93 -11.77 6.53
N GLN A 104 5.64 -12.86 6.28
CA GLN A 104 6.55 -13.48 7.26
C GLN A 104 7.93 -12.82 7.20
N SER A 105 8.36 -12.40 6.01
CA SER A 105 9.70 -11.87 5.77
C SER A 105 9.66 -10.63 4.87
N TYR A 106 10.75 -9.85 4.87
CA TYR A 106 10.87 -8.74 3.92
C TYR A 106 10.90 -9.24 2.46
N GLY A 107 11.30 -10.51 2.24
CA GLY A 107 11.24 -11.16 0.93
C GLY A 107 9.83 -11.27 0.37
N ASP A 108 8.82 -11.38 1.23
CA ASP A 108 7.41 -11.39 0.81
C ASP A 108 6.96 -10.00 0.30
N LEU A 109 7.53 -8.90 0.82
CA LEU A 109 7.30 -7.55 0.28
C LEU A 109 7.85 -7.44 -1.16
N TYR A 110 9.04 -8.00 -1.41
CA TYR A 110 9.58 -8.10 -2.75
C TYR A 110 8.77 -9.01 -3.67
N ARG A 111 8.14 -10.05 -3.13
CA ARG A 111 7.22 -10.90 -3.88
C ARG A 111 6.00 -10.11 -4.37
N VAL A 112 5.39 -9.28 -3.51
CA VAL A 112 4.29 -8.39 -3.89
C VAL A 112 4.70 -7.45 -5.03
N LEU A 113 5.89 -6.83 -4.95
CA LEU A 113 6.40 -5.98 -6.02
C LEU A 113 6.50 -6.74 -7.35
N ARG A 114 7.11 -7.93 -7.33
CA ARG A 114 7.28 -8.79 -8.51
C ARG A 114 5.94 -9.20 -9.11
N ASP A 115 5.04 -9.72 -8.28
CA ASP A 115 3.76 -10.29 -8.73
C ASP A 115 2.82 -9.20 -9.28
N ASN A 116 3.02 -7.94 -8.88
CA ASN A 116 2.30 -6.78 -9.40
C ASN A 116 3.07 -5.99 -10.49
N GLY A 117 4.21 -6.51 -10.97
CA GLY A 117 5.02 -5.85 -12.01
C GLY A 117 5.55 -4.47 -11.61
N MET A 118 5.73 -4.23 -10.32
CA MET A 118 6.19 -2.95 -9.78
C MET A 118 7.72 -2.87 -9.80
N PRO A 119 8.30 -1.69 -10.11
CA PRO A 119 9.74 -1.50 -10.04
C PRO A 119 10.24 -1.63 -8.60
N VAL A 120 11.47 -2.11 -8.45
CA VAL A 120 12.14 -2.21 -7.14
C VAL A 120 12.88 -0.90 -6.84
N GLY A 121 12.38 -0.13 -5.87
CA GLY A 121 12.97 1.16 -5.45
C GLY A 121 14.35 1.02 -4.78
N PHE A 122 14.60 -0.08 -4.08
CA PHE A 122 15.92 -0.44 -3.55
C PHE A 122 16.07 -1.96 -3.46
N ARG A 123 17.29 -2.46 -3.72
CA ARG A 123 17.60 -3.89 -3.57
C ARG A 123 18.24 -4.15 -2.20
N PRO A 124 18.05 -5.33 -1.59
CA PRO A 124 18.71 -5.68 -0.34
C PRO A 124 20.23 -5.51 -0.39
N ALA A 125 20.86 -5.89 -1.51
CA ALA A 125 22.29 -5.71 -1.74
C ALA A 125 22.74 -4.25 -1.78
N ASP A 126 21.89 -3.33 -2.22
CA ASP A 126 22.24 -1.90 -2.21
C ASP A 126 22.21 -1.35 -0.78
N VAL A 127 21.21 -1.74 0.03
CA VAL A 127 21.11 -1.35 1.44
C VAL A 127 22.25 -1.95 2.26
N ALA A 128 22.58 -3.23 2.06
CA ALA A 128 23.72 -3.88 2.71
C ALA A 128 25.04 -3.14 2.41
N ARG A 129 25.25 -2.73 1.16
CA ARG A 129 26.41 -1.94 0.76
C ARG A 129 26.41 -0.56 1.42
N TRP A 130 25.28 0.14 1.44
CA TRP A 130 25.20 1.46 2.10
C TRP A 130 25.55 1.37 3.59
N ALA A 131 25.08 0.32 4.27
CA ALA A 131 25.40 0.08 5.67
C ALA A 131 26.90 -0.21 5.87
N ALA A 132 27.49 -1.08 5.03
CA ALA A 132 28.92 -1.40 5.11
C ALA A 132 29.83 -0.20 4.79
N GLU A 133 29.39 0.69 3.90
CA GLU A 133 30.07 1.95 3.58
C GLU A 133 29.82 3.07 4.61
N GLY A 134 29.00 2.81 5.65
CA GLY A 134 28.64 3.80 6.67
C GLY A 134 27.74 4.93 6.17
N LYS A 135 27.08 4.77 5.02
CA LYS A 135 26.17 5.76 4.43
C LYS A 135 24.80 5.82 5.12
N ILE A 136 24.42 4.73 5.76
CA ILE A 136 23.23 4.65 6.61
C ILE A 136 23.60 3.96 7.93
N PRO A 137 23.00 4.37 9.06
CA PRO A 137 23.17 3.67 10.34
C PRO A 137 22.50 2.29 10.31
N ARG A 138 22.92 1.42 11.24
CA ARG A 138 22.30 0.10 11.44
C ARG A 138 20.80 0.18 11.73
N GLU A 139 20.39 1.20 12.49
CA GLU A 139 18.99 1.44 12.83
C GLU A 139 18.12 1.59 11.57
N ASP A 140 18.64 2.23 10.51
CA ASP A 140 17.90 2.36 9.25
C ASP A 140 17.78 1.01 8.55
N VAL A 141 18.81 0.16 8.56
CA VAL A 141 18.72 -1.21 8.01
C VAL A 141 17.64 -2.01 8.73
N ARG A 142 17.66 -1.92 10.08
CA ARG A 142 16.67 -2.54 10.95
C ARG A 142 15.26 -2.10 10.58
N GLU A 143 15.05 -0.80 10.47
CA GLU A 143 13.75 -0.20 10.19
C GLU A 143 13.25 -0.54 8.78
N ILE A 144 14.13 -0.44 7.78
CA ILE A 144 13.81 -0.74 6.38
C ILE A 144 13.29 -2.16 6.22
N PHE A 145 13.94 -3.15 6.83
CA PHE A 145 13.54 -4.55 6.66
C PHE A 145 12.68 -5.09 7.80
N GLY A 146 12.51 -4.32 8.88
CA GLY A 146 11.83 -4.73 10.10
C GLY A 146 12.49 -5.95 10.75
N MET A 147 13.81 -6.08 10.67
CA MET A 147 14.55 -7.21 11.24
C MET A 147 15.04 -6.90 12.64
N GLU A 148 15.51 -7.90 13.38
CA GLU A 148 16.14 -7.69 14.68
C GLU A 148 17.59 -7.19 14.51
N ASP A 149 18.11 -6.44 15.50
CA ASP A 149 19.48 -5.90 15.42
C ASP A 149 20.54 -7.01 15.30
N SER A 150 20.28 -8.16 15.92
CA SER A 150 21.14 -9.35 15.83
C SER A 150 21.22 -9.97 14.43
N GLU A 151 20.28 -9.67 13.54
CA GLU A 151 20.22 -10.23 12.18
C GLU A 151 20.99 -9.37 11.16
N ILE A 152 21.34 -8.12 11.51
CA ILE A 152 21.89 -7.14 10.57
C ILE A 152 23.25 -7.56 10.03
N ASP A 153 24.15 -8.07 10.88
CA ASP A 153 25.50 -8.47 10.42
C ASP A 153 25.44 -9.67 9.47
N ALA A 154 24.54 -10.61 9.75
CA ALA A 154 24.28 -11.75 8.85
C ALA A 154 23.69 -11.26 7.53
N PHE A 155 22.74 -10.32 7.57
CA PHE A 155 22.16 -9.70 6.38
C PHE A 155 23.23 -9.01 5.51
N ILE A 156 24.05 -8.13 6.11
CA ILE A 156 25.10 -7.41 5.38
C ILE A 156 26.08 -8.40 4.74
N SER A 157 26.56 -9.37 5.51
CA SER A 157 27.52 -10.37 5.05
C SER A 157 26.98 -11.20 3.88
N ALA A 158 25.73 -11.69 3.99
CA ALA A 158 25.10 -12.52 2.96
C ALA A 158 24.99 -11.78 1.62
N TRP A 159 24.55 -10.53 1.65
CA TRP A 159 24.31 -9.74 0.44
C TRP A 159 25.57 -9.13 -0.19
N LEU A 160 26.62 -8.91 0.60
CA LEU A 160 27.93 -8.55 0.06
C LEU A 160 28.62 -9.75 -0.60
N ALA A 161 28.52 -10.94 0.00
CA ALA A 161 29.09 -12.16 -0.57
C ALA A 161 28.41 -12.56 -1.90
N SER A 162 27.11 -12.31 -2.06
CA SER A 162 26.38 -12.65 -3.28
C SER A 162 26.73 -11.80 -4.51
N ARG A 163 27.48 -10.70 -4.36
CA ARG A 163 27.97 -9.87 -5.49
C ARG A 163 29.36 -10.28 -5.98
N GLY A 164 30.06 -11.16 -5.26
CA GLY A 164 31.38 -11.68 -5.65
C GLY A 164 31.33 -12.88 -6.60
N LYS A 165 30.16 -13.23 -7.15
CA LYS A 165 29.96 -14.28 -8.15
C LYS A 165 29.25 -13.73 -9.37
#